data_AF-A0A561W7B1-F1
#
_entry.id   AF-A0A561W7B1-F1
#
_cell.length_a   1.000
_cell.length_b   1.000
_cell.length_c   1.000
_cell.angle_alpha   90.00
_cell.angle_beta   90.00
_cell.angle_gamma   90.00
#
_symmetry.space_group_name_H-M   'P 1'
#
loop_
_entity.id
_entity.type
_entity.pdbx_description
1 polymer ?
#
loop_
_entity_poly.entity_id
_entity_poly.type
_entity_poly.pdbx_seq_one_letter_code
_entity_poly.pdbx_strand_id
1 'polypeptide(L)'
;MWHHPAVKSHEVAELFDQAVQRLRGVVESGDSDDGATPACAAPPSGDSDDGSDLIRRAADSGAEAVGLAVGKLSDPDRVVRAAACDLLGATSSLHMDVREEVATALIRLAAHESDPEVHWSIARALGDTFDARALPTLVALAGSPDSDVRFQVAVAVPAVLDDPPVAAGEAVLIDLCTDSDPQVREWATFGLGFVSTADGGAVRQALWDRTQDTRPAVRAEGARGLARRRDPRALPLVRDLLVQDEVHTLTFRAAAYLGDPSLLPLLDGFDPGVDAVAEALRECDPLLRAQRDESAWLLLEAVHRRRPDLEVAVFGERCDLGLYLDVTDGADLSGHWWVDGLLRRAGNDPERAADLVIADVTPA
;
A
#
# COMPACT_ATOMS: atom_id res chain seq x y z
N MET A 1 -25.74 -13.69 1.15
CA MET A 1 -25.75 -12.81 2.33
C MET A 1 -25.72 -13.70 3.58
N TRP A 2 -24.52 -14.09 4.02
CA TRP A 2 -24.37 -14.86 5.26
C TRP A 2 -24.36 -13.84 6.41
N HIS A 3 -25.49 -13.72 7.11
CA HIS A 3 -25.52 -13.03 8.40
C HIS A 3 -24.70 -13.89 9.38
N HIS A 4 -23.49 -13.45 9.69
CA HIS A 4 -22.85 -13.90 10.93
C HIS A 4 -23.74 -13.46 12.09
N PRO A 5 -24.04 -14.34 13.05
CA PRO A 5 -24.78 -13.94 14.25
C PRO A 5 -23.98 -12.82 14.94
N ALA A 6 -24.67 -11.76 15.37
CA ALA A 6 -24.05 -10.69 16.13
C ALA A 6 -23.29 -11.29 17.32
N VAL A 7 -21.97 -11.15 17.29
CA VAL A 7 -21.08 -11.46 18.41
C VAL A 7 -21.59 -10.65 19.59
N LYS A 8 -21.82 -11.29 20.74
CA LYS A 8 -22.36 -10.58 21.91
C LYS A 8 -21.27 -9.67 22.48
N SER A 9 -21.61 -8.48 22.98
CA SER A 9 -20.62 -7.54 23.54
C SER A 9 -19.73 -8.13 24.65
N HIS A 10 -20.19 -9.16 25.37
CA HIS A 10 -19.37 -9.90 26.34
C HIS A 10 -18.21 -10.66 25.70
N GLU A 11 -18.41 -11.21 24.50
CA GLU A 11 -17.41 -11.97 23.74
C GLU A 11 -16.33 -11.03 23.19
N VAL A 12 -16.69 -9.83 22.76
CA VAL A 12 -15.72 -8.79 22.33
C VAL A 12 -14.79 -8.40 23.48
N ALA A 13 -15.35 -8.17 24.67
CA ALA A 13 -14.57 -7.85 25.86
C ALA A 13 -13.64 -9.00 26.29
N GLU A 14 -14.11 -10.24 26.20
CA GLU A 14 -13.31 -11.42 26.53
C GLU A 14 -12.13 -11.58 25.56
N LEU A 15 -12.37 -11.44 24.25
CA LEU A 15 -11.31 -11.47 23.24
C LEU A 15 -10.28 -10.37 23.46
N PHE A 16 -10.74 -9.15 23.74
CA PHE A 16 -9.87 -8.01 24.03
C PHE A 16 -9.01 -8.25 25.28
N ASP A 17 -9.60 -8.69 26.39
CA ASP A 17 -8.87 -8.95 27.62
C ASP A 17 -7.85 -10.09 27.44
N GLN A 18 -8.20 -11.14 26.69
CA GLN A 18 -7.25 -12.20 26.34
C GLN A 18 -6.09 -11.68 25.48
N ALA A 19 -6.36 -10.80 24.51
CA ALA A 19 -5.33 -10.18 23.69
C ALA A 19 -4.37 -9.34 24.53
N VAL A 20 -4.88 -8.51 25.43
CA VAL A 20 -4.07 -7.70 26.36
C VAL A 20 -3.15 -8.57 27.21
N GLN A 21 -3.62 -9.73 27.70
CA GLN A 21 -2.77 -10.63 28.48
C GLN A 21 -1.63 -11.25 27.65
N ARG A 22 -1.88 -11.54 26.36
CA ARG A 22 -0.82 -12.03 25.45
C ARG A 22 0.20 -10.94 25.17
N LEU A 23 -0.24 -9.73 24.87
CA LEU A 23 0.64 -8.57 24.64
C LEU A 23 1.52 -8.29 25.87
N ARG A 24 0.97 -8.35 27.09
CA ARG A 24 1.77 -8.25 28.32
C ARG A 24 2.85 -9.33 28.42
N GLY A 25 2.50 -10.57 28.08
CA GLY A 25 3.46 -11.68 28.08
C GLY A 25 4.64 -11.47 27.12
N VAL A 26 4.40 -10.86 25.96
CA VAL A 26 5.46 -10.48 25.01
C VAL A 26 6.36 -9.39 25.60
N VAL A 27 5.77 -8.34 26.20
CA VAL A 27 6.51 -7.25 26.85
C VAL A 27 7.36 -7.73 28.03
N GLU A 28 6.85 -8.68 28.82
CA GLU A 28 7.52 -9.20 30.03
C GLU A 28 8.58 -10.27 29.74
N SER A 29 8.42 -11.05 28.67
CA SER A 29 9.34 -12.14 28.32
C SER A 29 10.68 -11.67 27.77
N GLY A 30 10.81 -10.39 27.43
CA GLY A 30 12.11 -9.83 27.05
C GLY A 30 12.68 -10.41 25.76
N ASP A 31 11.85 -10.93 24.85
CA ASP A 31 12.22 -11.08 23.42
C ASP A 31 12.38 -9.71 22.73
N SER A 32 12.74 -8.67 23.49
CA SER A 32 13.58 -7.58 23.00
C SER A 32 14.96 -8.18 22.73
N ASP A 33 15.10 -8.79 21.56
CA ASP A 33 16.35 -9.28 21.02
C ASP A 33 17.45 -8.21 21.23
N ASP A 34 18.44 -8.59 22.03
CA ASP A 34 19.61 -7.79 22.41
C ASP A 34 20.38 -7.42 21.13
N GLY A 35 20.06 -6.27 20.54
CA GLY A 35 20.82 -5.71 19.42
C GLY A 35 20.62 -6.42 18.07
N ALA A 36 19.71 -7.38 17.97
CA ALA A 36 19.11 -7.77 16.72
C ALA A 36 17.63 -7.36 16.75
N THR A 37 17.24 -6.64 15.73
CA THR A 37 15.88 -6.17 15.50
C THR A 37 14.99 -7.41 15.37
N PRO A 38 13.72 -7.42 15.85
CA PRO A 38 12.76 -8.31 15.22
C PRO A 38 12.75 -7.85 13.76
N ALA A 39 13.37 -8.65 12.90
CA ALA A 39 13.35 -8.39 11.47
C ALA A 39 11.89 -8.23 11.11
N CYS A 40 11.49 -6.99 10.81
CA CYS A 40 10.19 -6.65 10.26
C CYS A 40 10.10 -7.36 8.91
N ALA A 41 9.75 -8.64 8.97
CA ALA A 41 9.19 -9.36 7.87
C ALA A 41 7.90 -8.63 7.46
N ALA A 42 7.47 -8.93 6.24
CA ALA A 42 6.13 -8.74 5.71
C ALA A 42 5.02 -8.81 6.78
N PRO A 43 3.80 -8.28 6.52
CA PRO A 43 2.62 -8.47 7.38
C PRO A 43 2.66 -9.86 8.00
N PRO A 44 2.55 -9.96 9.34
CA PRO A 44 3.04 -11.11 10.11
C PRO A 44 2.68 -12.40 9.40
N SER A 45 3.68 -13.19 9.07
CA SER A 45 3.50 -14.52 8.52
C SER A 45 2.79 -15.37 9.56
N GLY A 46 1.46 -15.35 9.57
CA GLY A 46 0.52 -16.37 10.07
C GLY A 46 0.57 -16.85 11.53
N ASP A 47 1.69 -16.72 12.25
CA ASP A 47 2.01 -17.60 13.39
C ASP A 47 2.58 -16.86 14.63
N SER A 48 2.58 -15.52 14.71
CA SER A 48 2.87 -14.84 15.99
C SER A 48 1.63 -14.89 16.89
N ASP A 49 1.69 -15.66 17.98
CA ASP A 49 0.63 -15.74 19.00
C ASP A 49 0.64 -14.54 19.96
N ASP A 50 0.82 -13.33 19.42
CA ASP A 50 0.94 -12.07 20.16
C ASP A 50 -0.43 -11.49 20.59
N GLY A 51 -1.53 -12.11 20.18
CA GLY A 51 -2.89 -11.64 20.44
C GLY A 51 -3.55 -10.92 19.25
N SER A 52 -2.84 -10.69 18.14
CA SER A 52 -3.38 -10.03 16.94
C SER A 52 -4.60 -10.75 16.35
N ASP A 53 -4.64 -12.08 16.38
CA ASP A 53 -5.82 -12.85 15.93
C ASP A 53 -7.07 -12.56 16.78
N LEU A 54 -6.89 -12.40 18.10
CA LEU A 54 -7.97 -12.08 19.02
C LEU A 54 -8.52 -10.66 18.76
N ILE A 55 -7.62 -9.69 18.51
CA ILE A 55 -7.99 -8.34 18.11
C ILE A 55 -8.78 -8.35 16.80
N ARG A 56 -8.32 -9.10 15.79
CA ARG A 56 -9.01 -9.21 14.49
C ARG A 56 -10.39 -9.84 14.64
N ARG A 57 -10.54 -10.87 15.47
CA ARG A 57 -11.84 -11.50 15.76
C ARG A 57 -12.77 -10.57 16.53
N ALA A 58 -12.25 -9.75 17.45
CA ALA A 58 -13.04 -8.74 18.13
C ALA A 58 -13.52 -7.66 17.14
N ALA A 59 -12.66 -7.25 16.21
CA ALA A 59 -12.92 -6.24 15.19
C ALA A 59 -14.09 -6.58 14.25
N ASP A 60 -14.38 -7.87 14.00
CA ASP A 60 -15.54 -8.33 13.22
C ASP A 60 -16.89 -7.81 13.78
N SER A 61 -16.91 -7.35 15.03
CA SER A 61 -18.10 -6.81 15.71
C SER A 61 -18.38 -5.33 15.39
N GLY A 62 -17.59 -4.69 14.52
CA GLY A 62 -17.82 -3.32 14.05
C GLY A 62 -18.00 -2.31 15.19
N ALA A 63 -19.15 -1.61 15.20
CA ALA A 63 -19.44 -0.56 16.18
C ALA A 63 -19.34 -1.02 17.66
N GLU A 64 -19.61 -2.30 17.97
CA GLU A 64 -19.42 -2.80 19.35
C GLU A 64 -17.95 -2.82 19.76
N ALA A 65 -17.07 -3.20 18.83
CA ALA A 65 -15.62 -3.17 19.04
C ALA A 65 -15.11 -1.74 19.23
N VAL A 66 -15.62 -0.79 18.43
CA VAL A 66 -15.33 0.64 18.59
C VAL A 66 -15.74 1.13 19.97
N GLY A 67 -16.98 0.84 20.40
CA GLY A 67 -17.49 1.27 21.71
C GLY A 67 -16.65 0.75 22.88
N LEU A 68 -16.23 -0.53 22.84
CA LEU A 68 -15.33 -1.11 23.82
C LEU A 68 -13.97 -0.41 23.81
N ALA A 69 -13.33 -0.30 22.64
CA ALA A 69 -11.99 0.22 22.51
C ALA A 69 -11.89 1.70 22.91
N VAL A 70 -12.86 2.53 22.51
CA VAL A 70 -12.94 3.94 22.92
C VAL A 70 -12.99 4.07 24.45
N GLY A 71 -13.72 3.18 25.14
CA GLY A 71 -13.77 3.14 26.60
C GLY A 71 -12.43 2.77 27.27
N LYS A 72 -11.52 2.11 26.52
CA LYS A 72 -10.20 1.66 27.00
C LYS A 72 -9.07 2.63 26.69
N LEU A 73 -9.28 3.65 25.84
CA LEU A 73 -8.25 4.66 25.51
C LEU A 73 -7.82 5.51 26.71
N SER A 74 -8.57 5.53 27.81
CA SER A 74 -8.22 6.26 29.04
C SER A 74 -7.71 5.35 30.16
N ASP A 75 -7.43 4.07 29.87
CA ASP A 75 -6.93 3.13 30.87
C ASP A 75 -5.52 3.55 31.35
N PRO A 76 -5.21 3.47 32.66
CA PRO A 76 -3.89 3.80 33.17
C PRO A 76 -2.78 2.90 32.60
N ASP A 77 -3.09 1.67 32.18
CA ASP A 77 -2.13 0.75 31.58
C ASP A 77 -1.90 1.08 30.09
N ARG A 78 -0.65 1.35 29.72
CA ARG A 78 -0.25 1.62 28.33
C ARG A 78 -0.57 0.45 27.40
N VAL A 79 -0.46 -0.80 27.87
CA VAL A 79 -0.71 -1.99 27.03
C VAL A 79 -2.20 -2.08 26.68
N VAL A 80 -3.08 -1.70 27.61
CA VAL A 80 -4.52 -1.63 27.36
C VAL A 80 -4.84 -0.52 26.35
N ARG A 81 -4.17 0.63 26.45
CA ARG A 81 -4.36 1.73 25.48
C ARG A 81 -3.83 1.38 24.09
N ALA A 82 -2.68 0.73 23.98
CA ALA A 82 -2.12 0.25 22.72
C ALA A 82 -3.05 -0.78 22.06
N ALA A 83 -3.48 -1.81 22.80
CA ALA A 83 -4.44 -2.81 22.31
C ALA A 83 -5.77 -2.19 21.87
N ALA A 84 -6.24 -1.14 22.57
CA ALA A 84 -7.43 -0.40 22.17
C ALA A 84 -7.24 0.33 20.84
N CYS A 85 -6.08 0.93 20.61
CA CYS A 85 -5.75 1.54 19.32
C CYS A 85 -5.68 0.47 18.21
N ASP A 86 -5.06 -0.67 18.47
CA ASP A 86 -4.97 -1.77 17.49
C ASP A 86 -6.35 -2.33 17.13
N LEU A 87 -7.26 -2.46 18.11
CA LEU A 87 -8.65 -2.86 17.85
C LEU A 87 -9.39 -1.82 17.00
N LEU A 88 -9.19 -0.52 17.27
CA LEU A 88 -9.78 0.55 16.46
C LEU A 88 -9.26 0.53 15.01
N GLY A 89 -7.95 0.32 14.82
CA GLY A 89 -7.34 0.17 13.49
C GLY A 89 -7.90 -1.04 12.74
N ALA A 90 -7.86 -2.22 13.36
CA ALA A 90 -8.40 -3.45 12.77
C ALA A 90 -9.89 -3.33 12.41
N THR A 91 -10.68 -2.66 13.25
CA THR A 91 -12.11 -2.43 12.98
C THR A 91 -12.29 -1.48 11.78
N SER A 92 -11.45 -0.44 11.66
CA SER A 92 -11.49 0.51 10.53
C SER A 92 -11.10 -0.11 9.19
N SER A 93 -10.20 -1.10 9.19
CA SER A 93 -9.85 -1.88 8.00
C SER A 93 -11.01 -2.74 7.51
N LEU A 94 -11.85 -3.25 8.41
CA LEU A 94 -12.99 -4.13 8.10
C LEU A 94 -14.30 -3.37 7.85
N HIS A 95 -14.49 -2.24 8.52
CA HIS A 95 -15.76 -1.52 8.58
C HIS A 95 -15.55 -0.04 8.20
N MET A 96 -15.88 0.31 6.94
CA MET A 96 -15.68 1.68 6.44
C MET A 96 -16.56 2.72 7.13
N ASP A 97 -17.73 2.31 7.64
CA ASP A 97 -18.72 3.17 8.29
C ASP A 97 -18.26 3.71 9.65
N VAL A 98 -17.25 3.10 10.28
CA VAL A 98 -16.71 3.57 11.57
C VAL A 98 -15.44 4.42 11.46
N ARG A 99 -14.83 4.51 10.28
CA ARG A 99 -13.52 5.16 10.08
C ARG A 99 -13.48 6.60 10.61
N GLU A 100 -14.54 7.37 10.37
CA GLU A 100 -14.62 8.77 10.80
C GLU A 100 -14.64 8.91 12.34
N GLU A 101 -15.40 8.05 13.02
CA GLU A 101 -15.51 8.02 14.48
C GLU A 101 -14.17 7.60 15.09
N VAL A 102 -13.55 6.55 14.54
CA VAL A 102 -12.26 6.02 14.97
C VAL A 102 -11.16 7.07 14.85
N ALA A 103 -11.05 7.73 13.68
CA ALA A 103 -10.06 8.80 13.48
C ALA A 103 -10.23 9.91 14.53
N THR A 104 -11.48 10.31 14.82
CA THR A 104 -11.79 11.32 15.84
C THR A 104 -11.36 10.91 17.25
N ALA A 105 -11.50 9.62 17.60
CA ALA A 105 -11.07 9.10 18.90
C ALA A 105 -9.53 9.07 19.03
N LEU A 106 -8.84 8.59 17.99
CA LEU A 106 -7.38 8.48 17.96
C LEU A 106 -6.69 9.85 17.96
N ILE A 107 -7.19 10.82 17.18
CA ILE A 107 -6.69 12.20 17.19
C ILE A 107 -6.80 12.84 18.59
N ARG A 108 -7.90 12.58 19.30
CA ARG A 108 -8.11 13.07 20.67
C ARG A 108 -7.15 12.44 21.68
N LEU A 109 -6.92 11.13 21.56
CA LEU A 109 -5.95 10.43 22.39
C LEU A 109 -4.53 10.97 22.18
N ALA A 110 -4.11 11.11 20.91
CA ALA A 110 -2.77 11.56 20.55
C ALA A 110 -2.39 12.92 21.16
N ALA A 111 -3.37 13.81 21.38
CA ALA A 111 -3.14 15.13 21.97
C ALA A 111 -2.63 15.09 23.43
N HIS A 112 -2.79 13.96 24.13
CA HIS A 112 -2.40 13.83 25.54
C HIS A 112 -1.61 12.54 25.85
N GLU A 113 -1.34 11.71 24.84
CA GLU A 113 -0.52 10.51 24.98
C GLU A 113 0.98 10.87 24.91
N SER A 114 1.80 10.17 25.66
CA SER A 114 3.26 10.36 25.72
C SER A 114 4.06 9.07 25.60
N ASP A 115 3.40 7.92 25.68
CA ASP A 115 4.04 6.61 25.62
C ASP A 115 4.35 6.22 24.16
N PRO A 116 5.62 5.91 23.82
CA PRO A 116 6.00 5.56 22.45
C PRO A 116 5.29 4.33 21.88
N GLU A 117 5.00 3.32 22.73
CA GLU A 117 4.30 2.10 22.32
C GLU A 117 2.86 2.44 21.88
N VAL A 118 2.20 3.32 22.64
CA VAL A 118 0.85 3.79 22.29
C VAL A 118 0.90 4.73 21.08
N HIS A 119 1.90 5.59 20.95
CA HIS A 119 2.09 6.43 19.76
C HIS A 119 2.25 5.60 18.48
N TRP A 120 2.96 4.48 18.57
CA TRP A 120 3.07 3.53 17.47
C TRP A 120 1.70 2.99 17.06
N SER A 121 0.91 2.46 18.01
CA SER A 121 -0.43 1.95 17.73
C SER A 121 -1.39 3.04 17.24
N ILE A 122 -1.28 4.27 17.74
CA ILE A 122 -2.03 5.43 17.23
C ILE A 122 -1.69 5.67 15.75
N ALA A 123 -0.41 5.77 15.40
CA ALA A 123 0.01 6.04 14.04
C ALA A 123 -0.48 4.95 13.07
N ARG A 124 -0.37 3.68 13.47
CA ARG A 124 -0.91 2.54 12.71
C ARG A 124 -2.41 2.66 12.50
N ALA A 125 -3.17 2.77 13.59
CA ALA A 125 -4.62 2.79 13.54
C ALA A 125 -5.16 3.99 12.75
N LEU A 126 -4.48 5.15 12.82
CA LEU A 126 -4.80 6.31 11.98
C LEU A 126 -4.63 6.02 10.49
N GLY A 127 -3.56 5.32 10.09
CA GLY A 127 -3.39 4.87 8.70
C GLY A 127 -4.54 3.97 8.23
N ASP A 128 -4.98 3.05 9.09
CA ASP A 128 -6.10 2.13 8.81
C ASP A 128 -7.47 2.82 8.69
N THR A 129 -7.59 4.08 9.13
CA THR A 129 -8.81 4.87 8.94
C THR A 129 -8.95 5.45 7.54
N PHE A 130 -7.84 5.63 6.80
CA PHE A 130 -7.81 6.38 5.53
C PHE A 130 -8.42 7.80 5.62
N ASP A 131 -8.44 8.38 6.82
CA ASP A 131 -9.06 9.69 7.07
C ASP A 131 -8.00 10.79 7.02
N ALA A 132 -8.11 11.69 6.04
CA ALA A 132 -7.16 12.79 5.82
C ALA A 132 -7.01 13.73 7.04
N ARG A 133 -7.99 13.77 7.96
CA ARG A 133 -7.90 14.55 9.22
C ARG A 133 -6.81 14.02 10.16
N ALA A 134 -6.33 12.79 9.95
CA ALA A 134 -5.24 12.19 10.71
C ALA A 134 -3.86 12.83 10.42
N LEU A 135 -3.69 13.47 9.26
CA LEU A 135 -2.38 13.92 8.79
C LEU A 135 -1.64 14.84 9.79
N PRO A 136 -2.27 15.88 10.40
CA PRO A 136 -1.57 16.71 11.38
C PRO A 136 -1.03 15.94 12.59
N THR A 137 -1.74 14.89 13.03
CA THR A 137 -1.29 14.02 14.12
C THR A 137 -0.09 13.19 13.68
N LEU A 138 -0.13 12.60 12.49
CA LEU A 138 1.00 11.83 11.94
C LEU A 138 2.24 12.72 11.72
N VAL A 139 2.05 13.97 11.26
CA VAL A 139 3.13 14.96 11.12
C VAL A 139 3.79 15.22 12.48
N ALA A 140 3.01 15.34 13.56
CA ALA A 140 3.57 15.55 14.90
C ALA A 140 4.37 14.32 15.38
N LEU A 141 3.84 13.12 15.14
CA LEU A 141 4.51 11.86 15.50
C LEU A 141 5.77 11.59 14.67
N ALA A 142 5.90 12.16 13.46
CA ALA A 142 7.12 12.08 12.65
C ALA A 142 8.37 12.64 13.38
N GLY A 143 8.16 13.55 14.36
CA GLY A 143 9.22 14.10 15.20
C GLY A 143 9.58 13.27 16.43
N SER A 144 9.01 12.06 16.58
CA SER A 144 9.27 11.20 17.73
C SER A 144 10.76 10.84 17.84
N PRO A 145 11.36 10.82 19.06
CA PRO A 145 12.71 10.30 19.24
C PRO A 145 12.80 8.79 18.95
N ASP A 146 11.67 8.08 19.05
CA ASP A 146 11.56 6.65 18.83
C ASP A 146 11.47 6.32 17.32
N SER A 147 12.38 5.49 16.83
CA SER A 147 12.44 5.11 15.41
C SER A 147 11.26 4.26 14.96
N ASP A 148 10.68 3.46 15.84
CA ASP A 148 9.55 2.59 15.51
C ASP A 148 8.29 3.46 15.28
N VAL A 149 8.11 4.51 16.10
CA VAL A 149 7.05 5.49 15.87
C VAL A 149 7.24 6.21 14.54
N ARG A 150 8.45 6.68 14.22
CA ARG A 150 8.74 7.36 12.94
C ARG A 150 8.56 6.42 11.74
N PHE A 151 8.92 5.15 11.88
CA PHE A 151 8.69 4.11 10.90
C PHE A 151 7.19 3.95 10.64
N GLN A 152 6.40 3.85 11.71
CA GLN A 152 4.96 3.67 11.58
C GLN A 152 4.28 4.89 10.96
N VAL A 153 4.80 6.09 11.20
CA VAL A 153 4.37 7.30 10.48
C VAL A 153 4.69 7.21 8.99
N ALA A 154 5.89 6.75 8.60
CA ALA A 154 6.25 6.56 7.20
C ALA A 154 5.32 5.56 6.48
N VAL A 155 4.84 4.54 7.20
CA VAL A 155 3.85 3.56 6.72
C VAL A 155 2.45 4.19 6.60
N ALA A 156 2.02 4.95 7.60
CA ALA A 156 0.64 5.43 7.72
C ALA A 156 0.34 6.68 6.86
N VAL A 157 1.30 7.59 6.71
CA VAL A 157 1.09 8.86 5.99
C VAL A 157 0.54 8.63 4.59
N PRO A 158 1.11 7.76 3.73
CA PRO A 158 0.59 7.54 2.37
C PRO A 158 -0.87 7.09 2.31
N ALA A 159 -1.39 6.41 3.33
CA ALA A 159 -2.78 5.94 3.38
C ALA A 159 -3.80 7.04 3.68
N VAL A 160 -3.36 8.18 4.22
CA VAL A 160 -4.22 9.32 4.58
C VAL A 160 -3.93 10.56 3.73
N LEU A 161 -3.10 10.43 2.68
CA LEU A 161 -2.89 11.51 1.73
C LEU A 161 -4.07 11.61 0.78
N ASP A 162 -4.52 12.85 0.54
CA ASP A 162 -5.38 13.15 -0.60
C ASP A 162 -4.64 12.88 -1.94
N ASP A 163 -5.38 12.80 -3.05
CA ASP A 163 -4.81 12.78 -4.39
C ASP A 163 -5.33 13.99 -5.20
N PRO A 164 -4.49 15.00 -5.51
CA PRO A 164 -3.07 15.10 -5.19
C PRO A 164 -2.82 15.39 -3.70
N PRO A 165 -1.66 14.98 -3.16
CA PRO A 165 -1.37 15.14 -1.74
C PRO A 165 -1.18 16.60 -1.34
N VAL A 166 -1.60 16.91 -0.11
CA VAL A 166 -1.32 18.21 0.50
C VAL A 166 0.17 18.35 0.82
N ALA A 167 0.71 19.56 0.66
CA ALA A 167 2.14 19.84 0.78
C ALA A 167 2.77 19.38 2.11
N ALA A 168 2.00 19.39 3.21
CA ALA A 168 2.48 18.93 4.50
C ALA A 168 2.79 17.42 4.52
N GLY A 169 1.97 16.61 3.84
CA GLY A 169 2.18 15.18 3.74
C GLY A 169 3.38 14.81 2.87
N GLU A 170 3.55 15.52 1.75
CA GLU A 170 4.75 15.40 0.92
C GLU A 170 6.03 15.76 1.71
N ALA A 171 6.00 16.88 2.44
CA ALA A 171 7.15 17.35 3.23
C ALA A 171 7.58 16.32 4.29
N VAL A 172 6.63 15.72 5.01
CA VAL A 172 6.93 14.69 6.02
C VAL A 172 7.58 13.46 5.41
N LEU A 173 7.07 12.96 4.27
CA LEU A 173 7.69 11.81 3.60
C LEU A 173 9.10 12.16 3.07
N ILE A 174 9.30 13.38 2.56
CA ILE A 174 10.62 13.85 2.12
C ILE A 174 11.59 13.91 3.32
N ASP A 175 11.17 14.43 4.46
CA ASP A 175 11.99 14.50 5.67
C ASP A 175 12.35 13.10 6.17
N LEU A 176 11.38 12.18 6.25
CA LEU A 176 11.58 10.80 6.68
C LEU A 176 12.46 9.99 5.71
N CYS A 177 12.54 10.38 4.43
CA CYS A 177 13.53 9.79 3.53
C CYS A 177 14.96 10.02 4.02
N THR A 178 15.23 11.06 4.83
CA THR A 178 16.56 11.39 5.36
C THR A 178 16.84 10.81 6.76
N ASP A 179 15.94 9.99 7.31
CA ASP A 179 16.04 9.46 8.67
C ASP A 179 17.35 8.68 8.92
N SER A 180 17.85 8.72 10.14
CA SER A 180 18.98 7.89 10.58
C SER A 180 18.67 6.40 10.49
N ASP A 181 17.43 6.01 10.78
CA ASP A 181 16.98 4.64 10.73
C ASP A 181 16.70 4.21 9.27
N PRO A 182 17.37 3.16 8.77
CA PRO A 182 17.19 2.76 7.38
C PRO A 182 15.80 2.19 7.04
N GLN A 183 15.06 1.61 7.98
CA GLN A 183 13.69 1.13 7.73
C GLN A 183 12.74 2.32 7.55
N VAL A 184 12.91 3.39 8.34
CA VAL A 184 12.16 4.64 8.14
C VAL A 184 12.42 5.20 6.74
N ARG A 185 13.70 5.28 6.33
CA ARG A 185 14.05 5.75 4.98
C ARG A 185 13.43 4.88 3.89
N GLU A 186 13.45 3.57 4.05
CA GLU A 186 12.89 2.62 3.08
C GLU A 186 11.39 2.85 2.88
N TRP A 187 10.61 2.88 3.96
CA TRP A 187 9.17 3.08 3.89
C TRP A 187 8.78 4.47 3.42
N ALA A 188 9.53 5.51 3.83
CA ALA A 188 9.31 6.85 3.31
C ALA A 188 9.59 6.91 1.80
N THR A 189 10.64 6.24 1.32
CA THR A 189 10.97 6.17 -0.12
C THR A 189 9.90 5.39 -0.88
N PHE A 190 9.41 4.29 -0.33
CA PHE A 190 8.31 3.51 -0.90
C PHE A 190 7.01 4.33 -0.98
N GLY A 191 6.63 4.97 0.12
CA GLY A 191 5.44 5.82 0.22
C GLY A 191 5.50 6.98 -0.77
N LEU A 192 6.63 7.67 -0.83
CA LEU A 192 6.85 8.79 -1.76
C LEU A 192 6.96 8.31 -3.22
N GLY A 193 7.66 7.22 -3.48
CA GLY A 193 7.99 6.73 -4.80
C GLY A 193 6.85 6.00 -5.51
N PHE A 194 6.05 5.23 -4.76
CA PHE A 194 5.12 4.25 -5.31
C PHE A 194 3.68 4.43 -4.84
N VAL A 195 3.44 4.80 -3.58
CA VAL A 195 2.07 5.01 -3.10
C VAL A 195 1.56 6.39 -3.50
N SER A 196 2.35 7.42 -3.29
CA SER A 196 2.00 8.80 -3.64
C SER A 196 2.11 9.05 -5.16
N THR A 197 1.14 9.80 -5.70
CA THR A 197 1.13 10.34 -7.07
C THR A 197 1.88 11.67 -7.19
N ALA A 198 2.37 12.22 -6.06
CA ALA A 198 3.11 13.47 -5.99
C ALA A 198 4.27 13.49 -7.00
N ASP A 199 4.41 14.59 -7.72
CA ASP A 199 5.55 14.80 -8.62
C ASP A 199 5.98 16.27 -8.61
N GLY A 200 7.29 16.49 -8.56
CA GLY A 200 7.87 17.81 -8.44
C GLY A 200 9.37 17.73 -8.16
N GLY A 201 10.04 18.87 -8.22
CA GLY A 201 11.50 18.94 -8.03
C GLY A 201 11.95 18.37 -6.68
N ALA A 202 11.24 18.68 -5.60
CA ALA A 202 11.56 18.19 -4.26
C ALA A 202 11.40 16.67 -4.14
N VAL A 203 10.28 16.12 -4.64
CA VAL A 203 10.02 14.67 -4.68
C VAL A 203 11.08 13.94 -5.48
N ARG A 204 11.38 14.40 -6.71
CA ARG A 204 12.41 13.81 -7.57
C ARG A 204 13.81 13.95 -6.98
N GLN A 205 14.08 14.97 -6.18
CA GLN A 205 15.37 15.09 -5.49
C GLN A 205 15.47 14.11 -4.32
N ALA A 206 14.44 14.00 -3.48
CA ALA A 206 14.41 13.06 -2.37
C ALA A 206 14.59 11.60 -2.85
N LEU A 207 13.89 11.21 -3.93
CA LEU A 207 14.06 9.89 -4.55
C LEU A 207 15.46 9.69 -5.14
N TRP A 208 16.03 10.72 -5.77
CA TRP A 208 17.41 10.69 -6.28
C TRP A 208 18.44 10.45 -5.18
N ASP A 209 18.31 11.14 -4.05
CA ASP A 209 19.25 11.00 -2.92
C ASP A 209 19.26 9.56 -2.36
N ARG A 210 18.12 8.86 -2.43
CA ARG A 210 17.99 7.45 -2.01
C ARG A 210 18.66 6.46 -2.95
N THR A 211 18.94 6.84 -4.20
CA THR A 211 19.68 5.97 -5.15
C THR A 211 21.11 5.66 -4.70
N GLN A 212 21.63 6.43 -3.73
CA GLN A 212 22.97 6.26 -3.14
C GLN A 212 22.91 5.66 -1.72
N ASP A 213 21.76 5.14 -1.30
CA ASP A 213 21.62 4.55 0.04
C ASP A 213 22.52 3.30 0.21
N THR A 214 22.96 3.10 1.45
CA THR A 214 23.67 1.89 1.87
C THR A 214 22.89 0.60 1.60
N ARG A 215 21.56 0.62 1.73
CA ARG A 215 20.71 -0.57 1.52
C ARG A 215 20.32 -0.73 0.05
N PRO A 216 20.56 -1.90 -0.58
CA PRO A 216 20.17 -2.16 -1.97
C PRO A 216 18.68 -1.95 -2.26
N ALA A 217 17.80 -2.35 -1.35
CA ALA A 217 16.35 -2.17 -1.48
C ALA A 217 15.98 -0.68 -1.63
N VAL A 218 16.53 0.18 -0.78
CA VAL A 218 16.29 1.64 -0.80
C VAL A 218 16.83 2.29 -2.08
N ARG A 219 18.01 1.86 -2.56
CA ARG A 219 18.53 2.33 -3.86
C ARG A 219 17.60 1.99 -5.01
N ALA A 220 17.14 0.74 -5.06
CA ALA A 220 16.25 0.27 -6.11
C ALA A 220 14.86 0.93 -6.02
N GLU A 221 14.37 1.22 -4.82
CA GLU A 221 13.13 1.96 -4.58
C GLU A 221 13.23 3.41 -5.10
N GLY A 222 14.32 4.13 -4.80
CA GLY A 222 14.58 5.46 -5.34
C GLY A 222 14.63 5.47 -6.87
N ALA A 223 15.34 4.50 -7.47
CA ALA A 223 15.40 4.34 -8.93
C ALA A 223 14.01 4.02 -9.53
N ARG A 224 13.22 3.16 -8.87
CA ARG A 224 11.85 2.83 -9.28
C ARG A 224 10.94 4.05 -9.24
N GLY A 225 10.97 4.83 -8.15
CA GLY A 225 10.15 6.03 -8.01
C GLY A 225 10.46 7.10 -9.07
N LEU A 226 11.75 7.22 -9.46
CA LEU A 226 12.18 8.10 -10.55
C LEU A 226 11.75 7.57 -11.93
N ALA A 227 11.90 6.26 -12.18
CA ALA A 227 11.46 5.61 -13.41
C ALA A 227 9.94 5.77 -13.62
N ARG A 228 9.15 5.55 -12.56
CA ARG A 228 7.70 5.72 -12.53
C ARG A 228 7.27 7.13 -12.98
N ARG A 229 8.03 8.14 -12.61
CA ARG A 229 7.84 9.57 -12.97
C ARG A 229 8.49 9.96 -14.29
N ARG A 230 9.03 8.99 -15.04
CA ARG A 230 9.76 9.20 -16.30
C ARG A 230 10.89 10.22 -16.15
N ASP A 231 11.57 10.24 -14.99
CA ASP A 231 12.74 11.07 -14.80
C ASP A 231 13.87 10.55 -15.70
N PRO A 232 14.43 11.38 -16.61
CA PRO A 232 15.44 10.92 -17.56
C PRO A 232 16.73 10.43 -16.89
N ARG A 233 16.98 10.80 -15.63
CA ARG A 233 18.13 10.34 -14.86
C ARG A 233 17.99 8.89 -14.38
N ALA A 234 16.80 8.30 -14.43
CA ALA A 234 16.56 6.93 -13.96
C ALA A 234 17.19 5.86 -14.87
N LEU A 235 17.22 6.08 -16.20
CA LEU A 235 17.75 5.10 -17.15
C LEU A 235 19.21 4.67 -16.88
N PRO A 236 20.19 5.58 -16.72
CA PRO A 236 21.55 5.17 -16.38
C PRO A 236 21.61 4.45 -15.03
N LEU A 237 20.85 4.88 -14.03
CA LEU A 237 20.81 4.22 -12.71
C LEU A 237 20.32 2.76 -12.82
N VAL A 238 19.24 2.54 -13.56
CA VAL A 238 18.67 1.18 -13.75
C VAL A 238 19.65 0.29 -14.51
N ARG A 239 20.36 0.81 -15.53
CA ARG A 239 21.42 0.05 -16.22
C ARG A 239 22.53 -0.36 -15.25
N ASP A 240 23.00 0.56 -14.42
CA ASP A 240 24.08 0.30 -13.46
C ASP A 240 23.64 -0.72 -12.39
N LEU A 241 22.37 -0.69 -11.97
CA LEU A 241 21.81 -1.65 -11.03
C LEU A 241 21.62 -3.05 -11.64
N LEU A 242 21.26 -3.16 -12.92
CA LEU A 242 21.05 -4.44 -13.61
C LEU A 242 22.34 -5.23 -13.86
N VAL A 243 23.50 -4.58 -13.83
CA VAL A 243 24.81 -5.23 -14.06
C VAL A 243 25.56 -5.56 -12.75
N GLN A 244 24.93 -5.36 -11.59
CA GLN A 244 25.49 -5.77 -10.31
C GLN A 244 25.36 -7.29 -10.12
N ASP A 245 26.26 -7.88 -9.32
CA ASP A 245 26.24 -9.32 -9.02
C ASP A 245 24.91 -9.76 -8.38
N GLU A 246 24.33 -8.90 -7.53
CA GLU A 246 23.03 -9.09 -6.91
C GLU A 246 22.07 -7.98 -7.32
N VAL A 247 21.02 -8.35 -8.06
CA VAL A 247 20.01 -7.41 -8.55
C VAL A 247 18.74 -7.51 -7.70
N HIS A 248 18.37 -6.41 -7.06
CA HIS A 248 17.14 -6.33 -6.30
C HIS A 248 15.90 -6.38 -7.22
N THR A 249 14.83 -7.06 -6.79
CA THR A 249 13.61 -7.24 -7.61
C THR A 249 12.99 -5.92 -8.10
N LEU A 250 13.10 -4.86 -7.31
CA LEU A 250 12.61 -3.52 -7.65
C LEU A 250 13.33 -2.89 -8.84
N THR A 251 14.56 -3.31 -9.14
CA THR A 251 15.30 -2.85 -10.32
C THR A 251 14.60 -3.29 -11.60
N PHE A 252 14.04 -4.50 -11.65
CA PHE A 252 13.26 -4.96 -12.80
C PHE A 252 11.96 -4.16 -12.95
N ARG A 253 11.27 -3.86 -11.84
CA ARG A 253 10.10 -2.96 -11.88
C ARG A 253 10.47 -1.57 -12.37
N ALA A 254 11.62 -1.03 -11.98
CA ALA A 254 12.12 0.24 -12.51
C ALA A 254 12.38 0.17 -14.02
N ALA A 255 12.96 -0.94 -14.52
CA ALA A 255 13.12 -1.17 -15.95
C ALA A 255 11.78 -1.22 -16.69
N ALA A 256 10.77 -1.89 -16.12
CA ALA A 256 9.42 -1.92 -16.67
C ALA A 256 8.82 -0.51 -16.78
N TYR A 257 8.95 0.30 -15.73
CA TYR A 257 8.52 1.71 -15.74
C TYR A 257 9.28 2.58 -16.73
N LEU A 258 10.52 2.26 -17.08
CA LEU A 258 11.21 2.96 -18.16
C LEU A 258 10.67 2.53 -19.52
N GLY A 259 10.43 1.22 -19.72
CA GLY A 259 9.98 0.65 -20.99
C GLY A 259 10.98 0.90 -22.13
N ASP A 260 12.27 1.04 -21.79
CA ASP A 260 13.32 1.41 -22.73
C ASP A 260 13.91 0.14 -23.38
N PRO A 261 13.84 -0.01 -24.71
CA PRO A 261 14.29 -1.24 -25.40
C PRO A 261 15.78 -1.55 -25.23
N SER A 262 16.60 -0.55 -24.88
CA SER A 262 18.02 -0.77 -24.61
C SER A 262 18.29 -1.59 -23.34
N LEU A 263 17.27 -1.81 -22.51
CA LEU A 263 17.36 -2.65 -21.32
C LEU A 263 17.19 -4.14 -21.63
N LEU A 264 16.62 -4.51 -22.79
CA LEU A 264 16.37 -5.90 -23.15
C LEU A 264 17.63 -6.79 -23.08
N PRO A 265 18.82 -6.39 -23.61
CA PRO A 265 20.01 -7.21 -23.51
C PRO A 265 20.52 -7.40 -22.08
N LEU A 266 20.18 -6.47 -21.17
CA LEU A 266 20.53 -6.58 -19.75
C LEU A 266 19.54 -7.49 -19.01
N LEU A 267 18.31 -7.62 -19.50
CA LEU A 267 17.26 -8.44 -18.90
C LEU A 267 17.28 -9.91 -19.36
N ASP A 268 17.84 -10.20 -20.54
CA ASP A 268 17.83 -11.53 -21.18
C ASP A 268 18.49 -12.64 -20.34
N GLY A 269 19.40 -12.29 -19.42
CA GLY A 269 20.08 -13.23 -18.53
C GLY A 269 19.29 -13.65 -17.28
N PHE A 270 18.14 -13.04 -17.02
CA PHE A 270 17.34 -13.30 -15.82
C PHE A 270 16.18 -14.26 -16.11
N ASP A 271 15.75 -15.00 -15.09
CA ASP A 271 14.66 -15.98 -15.21
C ASP A 271 13.31 -15.27 -15.51
N PRO A 272 12.70 -15.48 -16.70
CA PRO A 272 11.42 -14.91 -17.04
C PRO A 272 10.25 -15.52 -16.25
N GLY A 273 10.48 -16.57 -15.46
CA GLY A 273 9.51 -17.10 -14.49
C GLY A 273 9.29 -16.18 -13.29
N VAL A 274 10.19 -15.21 -13.04
CA VAL A 274 10.03 -14.21 -11.99
C VAL A 274 9.14 -13.07 -12.51
N ASP A 275 8.03 -12.80 -11.83
CA ASP A 275 7.02 -11.82 -12.28
C ASP A 275 7.59 -10.45 -12.66
N ALA A 276 8.52 -9.91 -11.84
CA ALA A 276 9.13 -8.61 -12.09
C ALA A 276 10.02 -8.60 -13.34
N VAL A 277 10.69 -9.71 -13.64
CA VAL A 277 11.52 -9.87 -14.85
C VAL A 277 10.62 -9.98 -16.07
N ALA A 278 9.57 -10.80 -16.00
CA ALA A 278 8.59 -10.96 -17.07
C ALA A 278 7.91 -9.63 -17.43
N GLU A 279 7.56 -8.82 -16.42
CA GLU A 279 7.02 -7.48 -16.59
C GLU A 279 8.03 -6.54 -17.26
N ALA A 280 9.29 -6.52 -16.80
CA ALA A 280 10.34 -5.71 -17.40
C ALA A 280 10.57 -6.05 -18.88
N LEU A 281 10.66 -7.33 -19.22
CA LEU A 281 10.83 -7.80 -20.59
C LEU A 281 9.66 -7.36 -21.47
N ARG A 282 8.42 -7.51 -20.98
CA ARG A 282 7.21 -7.12 -21.73
C ARG A 282 7.15 -5.63 -22.00
N GLU A 283 7.42 -4.79 -21.00
CA GLU A 283 7.35 -3.34 -21.15
C GLU A 283 8.54 -2.78 -21.95
N CYS A 284 9.71 -3.41 -21.89
CA CYS A 284 10.87 -2.98 -22.68
C CYS A 284 10.80 -3.43 -24.15
N ASP A 285 10.02 -4.45 -24.50
CA ASP A 285 9.86 -4.93 -25.87
C ASP A 285 8.82 -4.10 -26.66
N PRO A 286 9.22 -3.35 -27.70
CA PRO A 286 8.29 -2.58 -28.53
C PRO A 286 7.25 -3.44 -29.25
N LEU A 287 7.59 -4.68 -29.64
CA LEU A 287 6.68 -5.57 -30.35
C LEU A 287 5.58 -6.07 -29.42
N LEU A 288 5.93 -6.48 -28.21
CA LEU A 288 4.95 -6.91 -27.21
C LEU A 288 4.03 -5.76 -26.80
N ARG A 289 4.56 -4.54 -26.65
CA ARG A 289 3.73 -3.35 -26.40
C ARG A 289 2.78 -3.05 -27.56
N ALA A 290 3.27 -3.09 -28.80
CA ALA A 290 2.41 -2.87 -29.97
C ALA A 290 1.29 -3.93 -30.07
N GLN A 291 1.60 -5.20 -29.80
CA GLN A 291 0.59 -6.28 -29.76
C GLN A 291 -0.45 -6.08 -28.66
N ARG A 292 -0.02 -5.62 -27.48
CA ARG A 292 -0.94 -5.26 -26.39
C ARG A 292 -1.87 -4.12 -26.79
N ASP A 293 -1.31 -3.06 -27.35
CA ASP A 293 -2.07 -1.87 -27.74
C ASP A 293 -3.08 -2.21 -28.87
N GLU A 294 -2.68 -3.05 -29.83
CA GLU A 294 -3.59 -3.60 -30.86
C GLU A 294 -4.70 -4.47 -30.24
N SER A 295 -4.37 -5.35 -29.31
CA SER A 295 -5.35 -6.20 -28.62
C SER A 295 -6.35 -5.36 -27.80
N ALA A 296 -5.88 -4.31 -27.13
CA ALA A 296 -6.72 -3.38 -26.39
C ALA A 296 -7.67 -2.62 -27.31
N TRP A 297 -7.18 -2.18 -28.47
CA TRP A 297 -7.99 -1.53 -29.50
C TRP A 297 -9.08 -2.45 -30.04
N LEU A 298 -8.73 -3.67 -30.43
CA LEU A 298 -9.69 -4.67 -30.94
C LEU A 298 -10.75 -5.03 -29.90
N LEU A 299 -10.37 -5.09 -28.61
CA LEU A 299 -11.29 -5.30 -27.51
C LEU A 299 -12.30 -4.16 -27.41
N LEU A 300 -11.83 -2.91 -27.39
CA LEU A 300 -12.70 -1.73 -27.37
C LEU A 300 -13.69 -1.74 -28.56
N GLU A 301 -13.19 -1.97 -29.78
CA GLU A 301 -14.03 -2.05 -30.98
C GLU A 301 -15.06 -3.17 -30.89
N ALA A 302 -14.67 -4.34 -30.38
CA ALA A 302 -15.57 -5.48 -30.23
C ALA A 302 -16.71 -5.18 -29.24
N VAL A 303 -16.40 -4.54 -28.09
CA VAL A 303 -17.42 -4.11 -27.12
C VAL A 303 -18.36 -3.08 -27.76
N HIS A 304 -17.79 -2.01 -28.35
CA HIS A 304 -18.59 -0.93 -28.96
C HIS A 304 -19.50 -1.44 -30.10
N ARG A 305 -19.00 -2.35 -30.95
CA ARG A 305 -19.78 -2.92 -32.05
C ARG A 305 -20.96 -3.77 -31.55
N ARG A 306 -20.80 -4.49 -30.44
CA ARG A 306 -21.83 -5.38 -29.87
C ARG A 306 -22.81 -4.63 -28.97
N ARG A 307 -22.33 -3.60 -28.28
CA ARG A 307 -23.09 -2.75 -27.35
C ARG A 307 -22.79 -1.28 -27.61
N PRO A 308 -23.33 -0.70 -28.70
CA PRO A 308 -23.11 0.69 -29.06
C PRO A 308 -23.79 1.67 -28.09
N ASP A 309 -24.64 1.16 -27.20
CA ASP A 309 -25.26 1.88 -26.09
C ASP A 309 -24.31 2.11 -24.91
N LEU A 310 -23.19 1.39 -24.84
CA LEU A 310 -22.19 1.56 -23.79
C LEU A 310 -21.11 2.57 -24.21
N GLU A 311 -20.71 3.40 -23.26
CA GLU A 311 -19.49 4.21 -23.35
C GLU A 311 -18.30 3.34 -22.93
N VAL A 312 -17.26 3.31 -23.78
CA VAL A 312 -16.08 2.47 -23.60
C VAL A 312 -14.83 3.32 -23.76
N ALA A 313 -13.91 3.24 -22.80
CA ALA A 313 -12.64 3.94 -22.85
C ALA A 313 -11.48 2.98 -22.55
N VAL A 314 -10.39 3.13 -23.29
CA VAL A 314 -9.09 2.52 -22.95
C VAL A 314 -8.13 3.64 -22.59
N PHE A 315 -7.50 3.52 -21.42
CA PHE A 315 -6.56 4.51 -20.91
C PHE A 315 -5.43 3.84 -20.13
N GLY A 316 -4.37 4.60 -19.84
CA GLY A 316 -3.31 4.21 -18.93
C GLY A 316 -3.12 5.29 -17.87
N GLU A 317 -2.84 4.87 -16.65
CA GLU A 317 -2.57 5.79 -15.56
C GLU A 317 -1.23 6.50 -15.75
N ARG A 318 -1.16 7.79 -15.40
CA ARG A 318 0.04 8.62 -15.64
C ARG A 318 1.31 8.01 -15.05
N CYS A 319 1.18 7.38 -13.89
CA CYS A 319 2.28 6.83 -13.12
C CYS A 319 2.28 5.31 -13.06
N ASP A 320 1.37 4.60 -13.72
CA ASP A 320 1.31 3.13 -13.62
C ASP A 320 1.47 2.42 -14.97
N LEU A 321 1.69 1.11 -14.90
CA LEU A 321 1.93 0.26 -16.06
C LEU A 321 0.63 -0.30 -16.62
N GLY A 322 0.65 -0.63 -17.90
CA GLY A 322 -0.46 -1.28 -18.59
C GLY A 322 -1.59 -0.35 -19.00
N LEU A 323 -2.67 -0.97 -19.48
CA LEU A 323 -3.86 -0.31 -19.95
C LEU A 323 -5.07 -0.83 -19.17
N TYR A 324 -6.05 0.06 -19.01
CA TYR A 324 -7.32 -0.22 -18.37
C TYR A 324 -8.45 0.03 -19.35
N LEU A 325 -9.51 -0.77 -19.23
CA LEU A 325 -10.76 -0.63 -19.95
C LEU A 325 -11.83 -0.20 -18.94
N ASP A 326 -12.46 0.95 -19.21
CA ASP A 326 -13.67 1.37 -18.51
C ASP A 326 -14.88 1.19 -19.44
N VAL A 327 -15.96 0.69 -18.87
CA VAL A 327 -17.25 0.55 -19.55
C VAL A 327 -18.35 1.08 -18.65
N THR A 328 -19.20 1.96 -19.18
CA THR A 328 -20.36 2.50 -18.47
C THR A 328 -21.55 2.70 -19.42
N ASP A 329 -22.76 2.75 -18.88
CA ASP A 329 -23.97 3.18 -19.59
C ASP A 329 -24.33 4.67 -19.35
N GLY A 330 -23.47 5.40 -18.62
CA GLY A 330 -23.72 6.78 -18.20
C GLY A 330 -24.72 6.92 -17.05
N ALA A 331 -25.15 5.81 -16.44
CA ALA A 331 -26.05 5.76 -15.30
C ALA A 331 -25.44 4.92 -14.16
N ASP A 332 -25.99 3.73 -13.89
CA ASP A 332 -25.65 2.92 -12.72
C ASP A 332 -24.61 1.83 -13.04
N LEU A 333 -24.43 1.48 -14.31
CA LEU A 333 -23.52 0.44 -14.75
C LEU A 333 -22.13 1.04 -14.93
N SER A 334 -21.16 0.49 -14.22
CA SER A 334 -19.74 0.75 -14.43
C SER A 334 -18.93 -0.51 -14.20
N GLY A 335 -17.91 -0.70 -15.02
CA GLY A 335 -16.90 -1.73 -14.81
C GLY A 335 -15.54 -1.24 -15.24
N HIS A 336 -14.52 -1.76 -14.56
CA HIS A 336 -13.13 -1.38 -14.72
C HIS A 336 -12.27 -2.65 -14.76
N TRP A 337 -11.48 -2.81 -15.83
CA TRP A 337 -10.63 -3.99 -16.01
C TRP A 337 -9.21 -3.60 -16.40
N TRP A 338 -8.24 -4.25 -15.77
CA TRP A 338 -6.88 -4.30 -16.29
C TRP A 338 -6.84 -5.17 -17.56
N VAL A 339 -6.46 -4.57 -18.70
CA VAL A 339 -6.58 -5.17 -20.04
C VAL A 339 -5.80 -6.48 -20.16
N ASP A 340 -4.55 -6.52 -19.70
CA ASP A 340 -3.71 -7.73 -19.79
C ASP A 340 -4.31 -8.91 -18.99
N GLY A 341 -4.88 -8.62 -17.82
CA GLY A 341 -5.54 -9.62 -16.99
C GLY A 341 -6.81 -10.16 -17.64
N LEU A 342 -7.60 -9.27 -18.24
CA LEU A 342 -8.82 -9.64 -18.97
C LEU A 342 -8.49 -10.47 -20.22
N LEU A 343 -7.53 -10.05 -21.03
CA LEU A 343 -7.06 -10.79 -22.21
C LEU A 343 -6.55 -12.17 -21.81
N ARG A 344 -5.75 -12.28 -20.73
CA ARG A 344 -5.25 -13.57 -20.23
C ARG A 344 -6.39 -14.53 -19.86
N ARG A 345 -7.44 -14.02 -19.18
CA ARG A 345 -8.65 -14.80 -18.87
C ARG A 345 -9.40 -15.26 -20.12
N ALA A 346 -9.35 -14.46 -21.19
CA ALA A 346 -9.94 -14.77 -22.49
C ALA A 346 -9.03 -15.60 -23.41
N GLY A 347 -7.85 -16.04 -22.97
CA GLY A 347 -6.91 -16.76 -23.82
C GLY A 347 -6.25 -15.89 -24.90
N ASN A 348 -6.06 -14.61 -24.60
CA ASN A 348 -5.51 -13.57 -25.48
C ASN A 348 -6.35 -13.31 -26.75
N ASP A 349 -7.66 -13.57 -26.70
CA ASP A 349 -8.61 -13.25 -27.77
C ASP A 349 -9.45 -12.01 -27.39
N PRO A 350 -9.27 -10.87 -28.06
CA PRO A 350 -10.05 -9.65 -27.80
C PRO A 350 -11.55 -9.82 -27.97
N GLU A 351 -12.01 -10.66 -28.90
CA GLU A 351 -13.44 -10.89 -29.13
C GLU A 351 -14.06 -11.66 -27.97
N ARG A 352 -13.34 -12.65 -27.43
CA ARG A 352 -13.77 -13.38 -26.23
C ARG A 352 -13.68 -12.53 -24.97
N ALA A 353 -12.68 -11.65 -24.87
CA ALA A 353 -12.57 -10.68 -23.78
C ALA A 353 -13.77 -9.72 -23.78
N ALA A 354 -14.22 -9.26 -24.95
CA ALA A 354 -15.42 -8.44 -25.07
C ALA A 354 -16.69 -9.18 -24.61
N ASP A 355 -16.80 -10.49 -24.85
CA ASP A 355 -17.93 -11.28 -24.34
C ASP A 355 -17.94 -11.34 -22.82
N LEU A 356 -16.76 -11.49 -22.19
CA LEU A 356 -16.63 -11.47 -20.73
C LEU A 356 -17.05 -10.12 -20.15
N VAL A 357 -16.57 -9.02 -20.73
CA VAL A 357 -16.92 -7.66 -20.32
C VAL A 357 -18.43 -7.43 -20.39
N ILE A 358 -19.05 -7.75 -21.53
CA ILE A 358 -20.50 -7.57 -21.73
C ILE A 358 -21.30 -8.42 -20.75
N ALA A 359 -20.86 -9.66 -20.49
CA ALA A 359 -21.51 -10.54 -19.52
C ALA A 359 -21.41 -10.00 -18.08
N ASP A 360 -20.26 -9.44 -17.70
CA ASP A 360 -20.02 -8.90 -16.36
C ASP A 360 -20.88 -7.64 -16.09
N VAL A 361 -21.19 -6.84 -17.12
CA VAL A 361 -21.97 -5.61 -16.96
C VAL A 361 -23.46 -5.75 -17.25
N THR A 362 -23.90 -6.82 -17.91
CA THR A 362 -25.33 -7.00 -18.22
C THR A 362 -26.02 -7.65 -17.02
N PRO A 363 -26.99 -6.98 -16.36
CA PRO A 363 -27.74 -7.61 -15.27
C PRO A 363 -28.52 -8.83 -15.78
N ALA A 364 -28.54 -9.90 -14.97
CA ALA A 364 -29.20 -11.17 -15.25
C ALA A 364 -30.73 -11.08 -15.33
#